data_AF-A0A7Y3MV83-F1
#
_entry.id   AF-A0A7Y3MV83-F1
#
_cell.length_a   1.000
_cell.length_b   1.000
_cell.length_c   1.000
_cell.angle_alpha   90.00
_cell.angle_beta   90.00
_cell.angle_gamma   90.00
#
_symmetry.space_group_name_H-M   'P 1'
#
loop_
_entity.id
_entity.type
_entity.pdbx_description
1 polymer ?
#
loop_
_entity_poly.entity_id
_entity_poly.type
_entity_poly.pdbx_seq_one_letter_code
_entity_poly.pdbx_strand_id
1 'polypeptide(L)'
;MRFRVLIAASIAFSTCVASLHADVVDPESETLPVLRDLVEPLGEAGVDVLYSHESEPGTSGPSFGDAPRVAPLLGLQAWPGVDLDLDRHGQWLDAFETGARGAVAAVETGGTGARLDRVAFHDVWKDAADGSRVVITFAAADHAIAERVADVLEGHGYAVYLAMAVPEKESLDPAILGRMFVEADHCLAIDTASARLNPIIQFEAELLAELRRQHAWLADGASGLPPVRRGPMDVIESLGMLPIEVVPGGIVLGQRPKLPDDLTGARPMWSGSDFGIEVGGEQHVLEQVSEETRDSIAAFVRIPESHSVVDIAGGSVTLAAPFDGTRIGRRMTTADRKPFDHLSVRGAQKSLIVDEGVTLRRDENGRVGADVTLEVRFYRQDADGHADRLASLRFTVEDATGDARLLDLAWSRRPDHRIGFDGDGVEQLTDDLEQLALDAALIAVMRLGVGS
;
A
#
# COMPACT_ATOMS: atom_id res chain seq x y z
N MET A 1 -44.28 -76.17 -8.14
CA MET A 1 -43.00 -76.54 -7.50
C MET A 1 -41.87 -76.15 -8.46
N ARG A 2 -41.32 -74.94 -8.30
CA ARG A 2 -40.17 -74.43 -9.07
C ARG A 2 -39.24 -73.69 -8.11
N PHE A 3 -37.97 -74.07 -8.16
CA PHE A 3 -36.90 -73.65 -7.27
C PHE A 3 -36.10 -72.50 -7.92
N ARG A 4 -35.79 -71.48 -7.10
CA ARG A 4 -34.61 -70.58 -7.06
C ARG A 4 -34.13 -69.92 -8.36
N VAL A 5 -33.93 -68.60 -8.32
CA VAL A 5 -32.63 -67.91 -8.14
C VAL A 5 -32.94 -66.42 -7.93
N LEU A 6 -32.46 -65.84 -6.82
CA LEU A 6 -32.50 -64.41 -6.53
C LEU A 6 -31.06 -64.05 -6.13
N ILE A 7 -30.36 -63.37 -7.03
CA ILE A 7 -28.98 -62.90 -6.84
C ILE A 7 -29.06 -61.59 -6.08
N ALA A 8 -28.58 -61.60 -4.84
CA ALA A 8 -28.29 -60.39 -4.07
C ALA A 8 -26.91 -59.88 -4.50
N ALA A 9 -26.88 -58.72 -5.16
CA ALA A 9 -25.65 -57.98 -5.43
C ALA A 9 -25.40 -57.02 -4.26
N SER A 10 -24.58 -57.45 -3.29
CA SER A 10 -23.95 -56.53 -2.33
C SER A 10 -22.81 -55.81 -3.03
N ILE A 11 -23.06 -54.59 -3.49
CA ILE A 11 -21.99 -53.65 -3.86
C ILE A 11 -21.43 -53.11 -2.54
N ALA A 12 -20.31 -53.69 -2.11
CA ALA A 12 -19.47 -53.06 -1.11
C ALA A 12 -18.86 -51.79 -1.73
N PHE A 13 -19.43 -50.63 -1.41
CA PHE A 13 -18.79 -49.35 -1.61
C PHE A 13 -17.61 -49.28 -0.64
N SER A 14 -16.47 -49.83 -1.07
CA SER A 14 -15.19 -49.59 -0.42
C SER A 14 -14.78 -48.18 -0.79
N THR A 15 -15.27 -47.18 -0.05
CA THR A 15 -14.70 -45.84 -0.06
C THR A 15 -13.25 -45.97 0.39
N CYS A 16 -12.31 -45.97 -0.56
CA CYS A 16 -10.95 -45.59 -0.30
C CYS A 16 -11.00 -44.16 0.22
N VAL A 17 -11.06 -44.00 1.54
CA VAL A 17 -10.68 -42.76 2.20
C VAL A 17 -9.18 -42.68 1.98
N ALA A 18 -8.76 -42.07 0.87
CA ALA A 18 -7.39 -41.59 0.77
C ALA A 18 -7.20 -40.69 1.99
N SER A 19 -6.25 -41.04 2.85
CA SER A 19 -5.92 -40.23 4.01
C SER A 19 -5.37 -38.89 3.49
N LEU A 20 -6.25 -37.89 3.38
CA LEU A 20 -5.92 -36.50 3.16
C LEU A 20 -5.24 -36.00 4.44
N HIS A 21 -3.93 -36.20 4.53
CA HIS A 21 -3.12 -35.48 5.50
C HIS A 21 -2.76 -34.14 4.84
N ALA A 22 -2.85 -33.04 5.59
CA ALA A 22 -2.16 -31.82 5.16
C ALA A 22 -0.69 -32.17 5.04
N ASP A 23 -0.12 -31.88 3.89
CA ASP A 23 1.33 -31.84 3.79
C ASP A 23 1.77 -30.42 4.16
N VAL A 24 2.65 -30.34 5.16
CA VAL A 24 3.50 -29.15 5.29
C VAL A 24 4.37 -29.14 4.05
N VAL A 25 4.18 -28.15 3.18
CA VAL A 25 4.83 -28.10 1.87
C VAL A 25 6.34 -27.85 2.02
N ASP A 26 6.75 -27.20 3.11
CA ASP A 26 8.11 -26.76 3.41
C ASP A 26 8.54 -27.09 4.86
N PRO A 27 8.65 -28.38 5.23
CA PRO A 27 8.85 -28.79 6.62
C PRO A 27 10.19 -28.36 7.23
N GLU A 28 11.15 -27.94 6.40
CA GLU A 28 12.47 -27.46 6.81
C GLU A 28 12.47 -25.98 7.23
N SER A 29 11.38 -25.25 6.99
CA SER A 29 11.26 -23.82 7.31
C SER A 29 10.92 -23.58 8.78
N GLU A 30 11.22 -22.38 9.29
CA GLU A 30 10.83 -22.00 10.65
C GLU A 30 9.29 -22.02 10.78
N THR A 31 8.80 -22.87 11.69
CA THR A 31 7.36 -23.03 11.92
C THR A 31 6.76 -21.73 12.44
N LEU A 32 5.77 -21.19 11.73
CA LEU A 32 4.95 -20.08 12.23
C LEU A 32 4.14 -20.56 13.45
N PRO A 33 4.33 -19.97 14.65
CA PRO A 33 3.68 -20.45 15.87
C PRO A 33 2.16 -20.57 15.73
N VAL A 34 1.54 -19.62 15.03
CA VAL A 34 0.09 -19.56 14.81
C VAL A 34 -0.45 -20.71 13.95
N LEU A 35 0.37 -21.32 13.08
CA LEU A 35 -0.06 -22.42 12.21
C LEU A 35 0.26 -23.80 12.77
N ARG A 36 1.14 -23.89 13.78
CA ARG A 36 1.64 -25.16 14.30
C ARG A 36 0.53 -26.12 14.71
N ASP A 37 -0.44 -25.62 15.47
CA ASP A 37 -1.54 -26.44 15.99
C ASP A 37 -2.72 -26.52 15.01
N LEU A 38 -2.60 -25.87 13.84
CA LEU A 38 -3.62 -25.85 12.78
C LEU A 38 -3.28 -26.76 11.60
N VAL A 39 -2.06 -27.31 11.50
CA VAL A 39 -1.64 -28.14 10.35
C VAL A 39 -2.56 -29.33 10.13
N GLU A 40 -2.71 -30.19 11.13
CA GLU A 40 -3.54 -31.40 11.04
C GLU A 40 -5.01 -31.08 10.70
N PRO A 41 -5.71 -30.17 11.42
CA PRO A 41 -7.12 -29.88 11.12
C PRO A 41 -7.31 -29.13 9.79
N LEU A 42 -6.36 -28.31 9.34
CA LEU A 42 -6.41 -27.72 7.99
C LEU A 42 -6.27 -28.82 6.92
N GLY A 43 -5.44 -29.82 7.16
CA GLY A 43 -5.29 -31.00 6.30
C GLY A 43 -6.54 -31.83 6.16
N GLU A 44 -7.22 -32.11 7.27
CA GLU A 44 -8.52 -32.77 7.26
C GLU A 44 -9.57 -31.97 6.47
N ALA A 45 -9.44 -30.64 6.43
CA ALA A 45 -10.26 -29.74 5.63
C ALA A 45 -9.79 -29.60 4.15
N GLY A 46 -8.75 -30.33 3.75
CA GLY A 46 -8.16 -30.31 2.41
C GLY A 46 -7.43 -29.00 2.09
N VAL A 47 -6.78 -28.41 3.09
CA VAL A 47 -5.98 -27.18 2.98
C VAL A 47 -4.58 -27.43 3.51
N ASP A 48 -3.58 -27.24 2.66
CA ASP A 48 -2.17 -27.42 3.03
C ASP A 48 -1.64 -26.20 3.81
N VAL A 49 -0.46 -26.34 4.41
CA VAL A 49 0.23 -25.26 5.13
C VAL A 49 1.61 -25.02 4.53
N LEU A 50 1.94 -23.75 4.33
CA LEU A 50 3.27 -23.28 3.95
C LEU A 50 3.78 -22.32 5.03
N TYR A 51 4.97 -22.55 5.57
CA TYR A 51 5.56 -21.69 6.61
C TYR A 51 6.40 -20.54 6.03
N SER A 52 7.02 -20.73 4.86
CA SER A 52 7.84 -19.73 4.19
C SER A 52 7.83 -19.88 2.67
N HIS A 53 7.88 -18.75 1.95
CA HIS A 53 8.09 -18.74 0.49
C HIS A 53 9.59 -18.81 0.11
N GLU A 54 10.51 -18.73 1.07
CA GLU A 54 11.97 -18.71 0.81
C GLU A 54 12.53 -20.10 0.45
N SER A 55 11.84 -21.16 0.85
CA SER A 55 12.29 -22.55 0.75
C SER A 55 12.01 -23.19 -0.61
N GLU A 56 11.39 -22.47 -1.56
CA GLU A 56 11.10 -23.00 -2.89
C GLU A 56 12.37 -22.98 -3.79
N PRO A 57 12.92 -24.16 -4.18
CA PRO A 57 14.16 -24.21 -4.94
C PRO A 57 13.93 -23.84 -6.42
N GLY A 58 14.31 -22.62 -6.79
CA GLY A 58 14.86 -22.29 -8.11
C GLY A 58 13.90 -22.08 -9.28
N THR A 59 13.69 -20.80 -9.67
CA THR A 59 13.42 -20.26 -11.04
C THR A 59 12.29 -20.85 -11.91
N SER A 60 11.65 -21.92 -11.49
CA SER A 60 10.38 -22.42 -12.02
C SER A 60 9.45 -22.25 -10.83
N GLY A 61 8.52 -21.31 -10.90
CA GLY A 61 7.57 -21.06 -9.80
C GLY A 61 6.90 -22.37 -9.32
N PRO A 62 6.25 -22.35 -8.15
CA PRO A 62 5.82 -23.55 -7.44
C PRO A 62 5.23 -24.59 -8.38
N SER A 63 5.72 -25.82 -8.31
CA SER A 63 4.97 -26.95 -8.82
C SER A 63 3.68 -26.98 -8.00
N PHE A 64 2.56 -26.61 -8.63
CA PHE A 64 1.26 -26.62 -7.98
C PHE A 64 1.05 -27.98 -7.30
N GLY A 65 0.89 -27.96 -5.98
CA GLY A 65 0.09 -28.99 -5.33
C GLY A 65 -1.36 -28.79 -5.80
N ASP A 66 -2.11 -29.87 -6.02
CA ASP A 66 -3.51 -29.77 -6.44
C ASP A 66 -4.41 -29.12 -5.38
N ALA A 67 -3.92 -28.95 -4.15
CA ALA A 67 -4.67 -28.44 -3.01
C ALA A 67 -4.40 -26.95 -2.71
N PRO A 68 -5.42 -26.20 -2.24
CA PRO A 68 -5.24 -24.85 -1.72
C PRO A 68 -4.41 -24.88 -0.43
N ARG A 69 -3.69 -23.80 -0.14
CA ARG A 69 -2.84 -23.72 1.07
C ARG A 69 -3.04 -22.42 1.83
N VAL A 70 -2.80 -22.43 3.14
CA VAL A 70 -2.61 -21.23 3.95
C VAL A 70 -1.11 -20.95 4.05
N ALA A 71 -0.70 -19.75 3.67
CA ALA A 71 0.70 -19.33 3.61
C ALA A 71 0.89 -17.91 4.16
N PRO A 72 2.11 -17.50 4.55
CA PRO A 72 2.44 -16.09 4.68
C PRO A 72 1.98 -15.28 3.49
N LEU A 73 1.33 -14.15 3.75
CA LEU A 73 1.04 -13.18 2.69
C LEU A 73 2.33 -12.56 2.17
N LEU A 74 3.29 -12.28 3.07
CA LEU A 74 4.60 -11.79 2.68
C LEU A 74 5.34 -12.84 1.84
N GLY A 75 5.80 -12.45 0.66
CA GLY A 75 6.49 -13.37 -0.27
C GLY A 75 5.55 -14.04 -1.28
N LEU A 76 4.24 -13.80 -1.22
CA LEU A 76 3.32 -14.22 -2.27
C LEU A 76 3.70 -13.51 -3.58
N GLN A 77 4.14 -14.28 -4.58
CA GLN A 77 4.58 -13.74 -5.86
C GLN A 77 3.43 -13.68 -6.88
N ALA A 78 3.31 -12.53 -7.55
CA ALA A 78 2.41 -12.36 -8.67
C ALA A 78 2.81 -13.29 -9.82
N TRP A 79 1.81 -13.77 -10.58
CA TRP A 79 2.12 -14.46 -11.82
C TRP A 79 2.67 -13.50 -12.89
N PRO A 80 3.58 -13.97 -13.75
CA PRO A 80 4.11 -13.14 -14.84
C PRO A 80 2.99 -12.55 -15.69
N GLY A 81 3.02 -11.23 -15.91
CA GLY A 81 2.03 -10.52 -16.73
C GLY A 81 0.87 -9.88 -15.95
N VAL A 82 0.85 -9.98 -14.62
CA VAL A 82 -0.02 -9.13 -13.79
C VAL A 82 0.63 -7.75 -13.72
N ASP A 83 0.03 -6.75 -14.36
CA ASP A 83 0.40 -5.35 -14.18
C ASP A 83 0.03 -4.94 -12.75
N LEU A 84 0.96 -4.34 -12.02
CA LEU A 84 0.81 -3.91 -10.62
C LEU A 84 0.87 -2.37 -10.56
N ASP A 85 0.00 -1.71 -11.32
CA ASP A 85 -0.07 -0.25 -11.29
C ASP A 85 -0.41 0.25 -9.87
N LEU A 86 0.28 1.30 -9.42
CA LEU A 86 0.37 1.75 -8.02
C LEU A 86 -0.76 2.71 -7.59
N ASP A 87 -1.64 3.12 -8.53
CA ASP A 87 -2.80 3.99 -8.27
C ASP A 87 -4.01 3.25 -7.62
N ARG A 88 -3.73 2.19 -6.85
CA ARG A 88 -4.72 1.21 -6.38
C ARG A 88 -5.41 1.51 -5.06
N HIS A 89 -5.21 2.68 -4.46
CA HIS A 89 -5.86 3.03 -3.18
C HIS A 89 -7.38 2.84 -3.23
N GLY A 90 -8.03 3.46 -4.22
CA GLY A 90 -9.47 3.29 -4.44
C GLY A 90 -9.81 1.82 -4.74
N GLN A 91 -9.07 1.19 -5.65
CA GLN A 91 -9.32 -0.18 -6.08
C GLN A 91 -9.20 -1.21 -4.95
N TRP A 92 -8.33 -0.99 -3.97
CA TRP A 92 -8.13 -1.88 -2.83
C TRP A 92 -9.32 -1.81 -1.85
N LEU A 93 -9.78 -0.61 -1.51
CA LEU A 93 -10.99 -0.44 -0.69
C LEU A 93 -12.24 -0.90 -1.46
N ASP A 94 -12.36 -0.49 -2.72
CA ASP A 94 -13.43 -0.90 -3.64
C ASP A 94 -13.47 -2.43 -3.80
N ALA A 95 -12.33 -3.13 -3.76
CA ALA A 95 -12.29 -4.58 -3.87
C ALA A 95 -12.95 -5.29 -2.68
N PHE A 96 -12.96 -4.68 -1.49
CA PHE A 96 -13.79 -5.17 -0.40
C PHE A 96 -15.26 -4.88 -0.66
N GLU A 97 -15.61 -3.65 -1.06
CA GLU A 97 -17.01 -3.24 -1.30
C GLU A 97 -17.68 -4.03 -2.43
N THR A 98 -16.92 -4.34 -3.48
CA THR A 98 -17.35 -5.11 -4.65
C THR A 98 -17.28 -6.62 -4.44
N GLY A 99 -16.70 -7.07 -3.32
CA GLY A 99 -16.54 -8.49 -3.00
C GLY A 99 -15.51 -9.20 -3.89
N ALA A 100 -14.62 -8.47 -4.56
CA ALA A 100 -13.53 -9.02 -5.37
C ALA A 100 -12.45 -9.73 -4.53
N ARG A 101 -12.43 -9.46 -3.22
CA ARG A 101 -11.66 -10.19 -2.20
C ARG A 101 -12.47 -10.33 -0.91
N GLY A 102 -11.97 -11.17 -0.01
CA GLY A 102 -12.42 -11.25 1.37
C GLY A 102 -11.26 -11.49 2.33
N ALA A 103 -11.57 -11.49 3.62
CA ALA A 103 -10.61 -11.81 4.67
C ALA A 103 -11.27 -12.65 5.78
N VAL A 104 -10.49 -13.54 6.39
CA VAL A 104 -10.80 -14.15 7.68
C VAL A 104 -10.00 -13.41 8.73
N ALA A 105 -10.67 -12.67 9.61
CA ALA A 105 -10.03 -12.10 10.80
C ALA A 105 -10.26 -13.07 11.97
N ALA A 106 -9.21 -13.34 12.75
CA ALA A 106 -9.28 -14.26 13.87
C ALA A 106 -8.43 -13.78 15.06
N VAL A 107 -8.88 -14.10 16.27
CA VAL A 107 -8.19 -13.80 17.53
C VAL A 107 -8.18 -15.05 18.37
N GLU A 108 -7.01 -15.48 18.83
CA GLU A 108 -6.90 -16.59 19.76
C GLU A 108 -7.47 -16.18 21.13
N THR A 109 -8.50 -16.88 21.62
CA THR A 109 -9.20 -16.49 22.86
C THR A 109 -8.78 -17.29 24.09
N GLY A 110 -7.95 -18.33 23.92
CA GLY A 110 -7.62 -19.29 24.98
C GLY A 110 -8.83 -20.08 25.54
N GLY A 111 -9.99 -19.98 24.87
CA GLY A 111 -11.27 -20.54 25.28
C GLY A 111 -12.01 -21.22 24.13
N THR A 112 -13.35 -21.29 24.22
CA THR A 112 -14.17 -21.83 23.14
C THR A 112 -14.25 -20.80 22.01
N GLY A 113 -13.77 -21.17 20.83
CA GLY A 113 -13.86 -20.34 19.64
C GLY A 113 -15.32 -20.16 19.20
N ALA A 114 -15.57 -19.08 18.47
CA ALA A 114 -16.90 -18.76 17.95
C ALA A 114 -16.80 -17.89 16.71
N ARG A 115 -17.68 -18.12 15.74
CA ARG A 115 -17.92 -17.15 14.67
C ARG A 115 -18.77 -16.00 15.19
N LEU A 116 -18.20 -14.80 15.21
CA LEU A 116 -18.81 -13.59 15.73
C LEU A 116 -19.34 -12.70 14.60
N ASP A 117 -20.33 -11.87 14.89
CA ASP A 117 -20.69 -10.76 14.02
C ASP A 117 -19.64 -9.64 14.11
N ARG A 118 -19.76 -8.65 13.23
CA ARG A 118 -18.83 -7.52 13.13
C ARG A 118 -18.61 -6.80 14.46
N VAL A 119 -19.70 -6.49 15.18
CA VAL A 119 -19.64 -5.64 16.36
C VAL A 119 -18.99 -6.41 17.51
N ALA A 120 -19.45 -7.64 17.74
CA ALA A 120 -18.88 -8.50 18.77
C ALA A 120 -17.41 -8.85 18.49
N PHE A 121 -17.06 -9.10 17.22
CA PHE A 121 -15.68 -9.39 16.84
C PHE A 121 -14.74 -8.19 17.04
N HIS A 122 -15.19 -6.98 16.70
CA HIS A 122 -14.39 -5.77 16.88
C HIS A 122 -14.00 -5.53 18.35
N ASP A 123 -14.92 -5.78 19.28
CA ASP A 123 -14.61 -5.67 20.71
C ASP A 123 -13.54 -6.69 21.14
N VAL A 124 -13.65 -7.94 20.66
CA VAL A 124 -12.65 -8.99 20.93
C VAL A 124 -11.29 -8.65 20.29
N TRP A 125 -11.29 -8.11 19.08
CA TRP A 125 -10.07 -7.71 18.35
C TRP A 125 -9.29 -6.62 19.08
N LYS A 126 -10.00 -5.61 19.56
CA LYS A 126 -9.40 -4.48 20.29
C LYS A 126 -8.73 -4.93 21.59
N ASP A 127 -9.39 -5.83 22.33
CA ASP A 127 -8.90 -6.31 23.62
C ASP A 127 -7.90 -7.48 23.51
N ALA A 128 -7.59 -7.92 22.29
CA ALA A 128 -6.66 -9.01 22.03
C ALA A 128 -5.23 -8.69 22.50
N ALA A 129 -4.52 -9.72 22.97
CA ALA A 129 -3.11 -9.60 23.32
C ALA A 129 -2.22 -9.57 22.05
N ASP A 130 -1.04 -8.97 22.16
CA ASP A 130 -0.03 -9.01 21.11
C ASP A 130 0.32 -10.47 20.76
N GLY A 131 0.54 -10.74 19.48
CA GLY A 131 0.82 -12.07 18.92
C GLY A 131 -0.39 -12.94 18.61
N SER A 132 -1.61 -12.54 18.99
CA SER A 132 -2.83 -13.37 18.87
C SER A 132 -3.73 -13.04 17.68
N ARG A 133 -3.48 -11.92 16.98
CA ARG A 133 -4.32 -11.41 15.89
C ARG A 133 -3.88 -11.98 14.55
N VAL A 134 -4.82 -12.55 13.81
CA VAL A 134 -4.58 -13.17 12.50
C VAL A 134 -5.52 -12.57 11.47
N VAL A 135 -4.98 -12.23 10.30
CA VAL A 135 -5.76 -11.91 9.11
C VAL A 135 -5.33 -12.84 7.99
N ILE A 136 -6.29 -13.53 7.38
CA ILE A 136 -6.08 -14.40 6.22
C ILE A 136 -6.86 -13.82 5.04
N THR A 137 -6.15 -13.25 4.07
CA THR A 137 -6.77 -12.70 2.85
C THR A 137 -7.04 -13.79 1.82
N PHE A 138 -8.08 -13.61 0.99
CA PHE A 138 -8.43 -14.55 -0.08
C PHE A 138 -9.13 -13.88 -1.26
N ALA A 139 -8.95 -14.43 -2.47
CA ALA A 139 -9.69 -13.98 -3.65
C ALA A 139 -11.14 -14.45 -3.58
N ALA A 140 -12.08 -13.70 -4.17
CA ALA A 140 -13.52 -14.04 -4.12
C ALA A 140 -13.85 -15.49 -4.52
N ALA A 141 -13.12 -16.04 -5.49
CA ALA A 141 -13.27 -17.42 -5.95
C ALA A 141 -12.95 -18.49 -4.88
N ASP A 142 -12.17 -18.12 -3.86
CA ASP A 142 -11.70 -19.00 -2.80
C ASP A 142 -12.59 -18.94 -1.55
N HIS A 143 -13.76 -18.33 -1.62
CA HIS A 143 -14.67 -18.15 -0.47
C HIS A 143 -15.01 -19.47 0.24
N ALA A 144 -15.29 -20.55 -0.50
CA ALA A 144 -15.60 -21.85 0.10
C ALA A 144 -14.39 -22.48 0.82
N ILE A 145 -13.16 -22.12 0.43
CA ILE A 145 -11.94 -22.52 1.15
C ILE A 145 -11.82 -21.68 2.42
N ALA A 146 -12.10 -20.37 2.34
CA ALA A 146 -12.10 -19.47 3.48
C ALA A 146 -13.11 -19.86 4.56
N GLU A 147 -14.31 -20.33 4.20
CA GLU A 147 -15.28 -20.87 5.17
C GLU A 147 -14.71 -22.07 5.93
N ARG A 148 -14.05 -23.01 5.24
CA ARG A 148 -13.41 -24.17 5.88
C ARG A 148 -12.27 -23.75 6.81
N VAL A 149 -11.41 -22.83 6.38
CA VAL A 149 -10.32 -22.28 7.21
C VAL A 149 -10.90 -21.60 8.46
N ALA A 150 -11.98 -20.84 8.29
CA ALA A 150 -12.65 -20.16 9.39
C ALA A 150 -13.32 -21.16 10.37
N ASP A 151 -13.90 -22.27 9.88
CA ASP A 151 -14.45 -23.33 10.73
C ASP A 151 -13.35 -24.05 11.53
N VAL A 152 -12.17 -24.27 10.91
CA VAL A 152 -11.01 -24.86 11.59
C VAL A 152 -10.50 -23.94 12.71
N LEU A 153 -10.33 -22.64 12.43
CA LEU A 153 -9.92 -21.65 13.42
C LEU A 153 -10.91 -21.61 14.61
N GLU A 154 -12.21 -21.56 14.32
CA GLU A 154 -13.26 -21.58 15.36
C GLU A 154 -13.16 -22.84 16.23
N GLY A 155 -12.98 -24.01 15.61
CA GLY A 155 -12.80 -25.29 16.31
C GLY A 155 -11.56 -25.33 17.21
N HIS A 156 -10.57 -24.47 16.95
CA HIS A 156 -9.30 -24.40 17.68
C HIS A 156 -9.19 -23.17 18.59
N GLY A 157 -10.34 -22.63 19.03
CA GLY A 157 -10.36 -21.62 20.10
C GLY A 157 -10.22 -20.18 19.62
N TYR A 158 -10.32 -19.93 18.31
CA TYR A 158 -10.32 -18.58 17.77
C TYR A 158 -11.74 -17.99 17.78
N ALA A 159 -11.87 -16.74 18.19
CA ALA A 159 -12.97 -15.91 17.73
C ALA A 159 -12.70 -15.59 16.26
N VAL A 160 -13.70 -15.77 15.39
CA VAL A 160 -13.52 -15.62 13.95
C VAL A 160 -14.58 -14.70 13.36
N TYR A 161 -14.15 -13.86 12.43
CA TYR A 161 -15.00 -13.04 11.59
C TYR A 161 -14.63 -13.22 10.12
N LEU A 162 -15.58 -13.75 9.34
CA LEU A 162 -15.43 -13.91 7.90
C LEU A 162 -16.00 -12.67 7.20
N ALA A 163 -15.11 -11.88 6.63
CA ALA A 163 -15.38 -10.61 6.00
C ALA A 163 -15.36 -10.72 4.48
N MET A 164 -16.54 -10.60 3.86
CA MET A 164 -16.68 -10.50 2.41
C MET A 164 -17.94 -9.70 2.11
N ALA A 165 -17.90 -8.79 1.14
CA ALA A 165 -19.12 -8.15 0.69
C ALA A 165 -20.04 -9.19 0.05
N VAL A 166 -21.22 -9.36 0.65
CA VAL A 166 -22.31 -10.15 0.09
C VAL A 166 -23.44 -9.18 -0.20
N PRO A 167 -24.05 -9.17 -1.41
CA PRO A 167 -25.08 -8.20 -1.79
C PRO A 167 -26.27 -8.08 -0.83
N GLU A 168 -26.50 -9.09 0.00
CA GLU A 168 -27.65 -9.23 0.91
C GLU A 168 -27.31 -8.96 2.38
N LYS A 169 -26.04 -8.70 2.73
CA LYS A 169 -25.60 -8.37 4.10
C LYS A 169 -25.12 -6.92 4.16
N GLU A 170 -25.25 -6.32 5.34
CA GLU A 170 -24.75 -4.97 5.61
C GLU A 170 -23.26 -4.89 5.19
N SER A 171 -22.95 -4.04 4.20
CA SER A 171 -21.58 -3.91 3.70
C SER A 171 -20.67 -3.51 4.85
N LEU A 172 -19.55 -4.20 4.92
CA LEU A 172 -18.47 -3.90 5.85
C LEU A 172 -17.91 -2.53 5.50
N ASP A 173 -17.57 -1.72 6.52
CA ASP A 173 -16.72 -0.55 6.31
C ASP A 173 -15.32 -1.07 5.95
N PRO A 174 -14.83 -0.89 4.71
CA PRO A 174 -13.53 -1.38 4.28
C PRO A 174 -12.39 -0.85 5.16
N ALA A 175 -12.59 0.31 5.80
CA ALA A 175 -11.61 0.86 6.72
C ALA A 175 -11.39 -0.04 7.95
N ILE A 176 -12.43 -0.71 8.47
CA ILE A 176 -12.28 -1.61 9.63
C ILE A 176 -11.38 -2.80 9.28
N LEU A 177 -11.60 -3.44 8.14
CA LEU A 177 -10.75 -4.57 7.72
C LEU A 177 -9.34 -4.15 7.40
N GLY A 178 -9.16 -2.97 6.79
CA GLY A 178 -7.83 -2.47 6.57
C GLY A 178 -7.10 -2.19 7.88
N ARG A 179 -7.78 -1.69 8.93
CA ARG A 179 -7.18 -1.58 10.26
C ARG A 179 -6.78 -2.94 10.82
N MET A 180 -7.69 -3.93 10.78
CA MET A 180 -7.39 -5.28 11.23
C MET A 180 -6.20 -5.88 10.47
N PHE A 181 -6.10 -5.64 9.17
CA PHE A 181 -4.96 -6.08 8.36
C PHE A 181 -3.63 -5.48 8.84
N VAL A 182 -3.62 -4.18 9.17
CA VAL A 182 -2.41 -3.48 9.66
C VAL A 182 -2.06 -3.89 11.10
N GLU A 183 -3.06 -4.10 11.95
CA GLU A 183 -2.90 -4.47 13.36
C GLU A 183 -2.62 -5.96 13.60
N ALA A 184 -2.79 -6.81 12.58
CA ALA A 184 -2.61 -8.25 12.71
C ALA A 184 -1.15 -8.60 12.96
N ASP A 185 -0.91 -9.44 13.96
CA ASP A 185 0.42 -10.01 14.22
C ASP A 185 0.83 -10.98 13.09
N HIS A 186 -0.16 -11.70 12.55
CA HIS A 186 0.02 -12.67 11.48
C HIS A 186 -0.86 -12.32 10.28
N CYS A 187 -0.23 -11.97 9.16
CA CYS A 187 -0.89 -11.76 7.87
C CYS A 187 -0.60 -12.94 6.95
N LEU A 188 -1.65 -13.70 6.62
CA LEU A 188 -1.62 -14.90 5.81
C LEU A 188 -2.50 -14.73 4.57
N ALA A 189 -2.39 -15.65 3.63
CA ALA A 189 -3.23 -15.73 2.45
C ALA A 189 -3.69 -17.17 2.22
N ILE A 190 -4.88 -17.33 1.65
CA ILE A 190 -5.28 -18.56 0.97
C ILE A 190 -4.63 -18.53 -0.41
N ASP A 191 -3.50 -19.21 -0.54
CA ASP A 191 -2.67 -19.22 -1.74
C ASP A 191 -3.21 -20.25 -2.75
N THR A 192 -3.84 -19.72 -3.79
CA THR A 192 -4.40 -20.45 -4.94
C THR A 192 -4.00 -19.76 -6.25
N ALA A 193 -4.31 -20.38 -7.38
CA ALA A 193 -4.17 -19.73 -8.69
C ALA A 193 -4.98 -18.43 -8.77
N SER A 194 -6.19 -18.42 -8.19
CA SER A 194 -7.07 -17.25 -8.16
C SER A 194 -6.44 -16.11 -7.36
N ALA A 195 -5.85 -16.40 -6.19
CA ALA A 195 -5.17 -15.41 -5.36
C ALA A 195 -3.93 -14.81 -6.03
N ARG A 196 -3.10 -15.64 -6.68
CA ARG A 196 -1.89 -15.18 -7.41
C ARG A 196 -2.17 -14.36 -8.66
N LEU A 197 -3.34 -14.60 -9.29
CA LEU A 197 -3.86 -13.81 -10.40
C LEU A 197 -4.62 -12.56 -9.94
N ASN A 198 -4.96 -12.44 -8.66
CA ASN A 198 -5.75 -11.34 -8.15
C ASN A 198 -4.85 -10.13 -7.84
N PRO A 199 -4.94 -9.02 -8.59
CA PRO A 199 -4.05 -7.87 -8.42
C PRO A 199 -4.19 -7.19 -7.04
N ILE A 200 -5.31 -7.38 -6.35
CA ILE A 200 -5.57 -6.80 -5.02
C ILE A 200 -4.83 -7.59 -3.94
N ILE A 201 -4.81 -8.92 -4.02
CA ILE A 201 -4.05 -9.76 -3.08
C ILE A 201 -2.55 -9.50 -3.22
N GLN A 202 -2.07 -9.31 -4.46
CA GLN A 202 -0.69 -8.90 -4.72
C GLN A 202 -0.36 -7.55 -4.10
N PHE A 203 -1.28 -6.58 -4.23
CA PHE A 203 -1.13 -5.28 -3.58
C PHE A 203 -1.06 -5.37 -2.05
N GLU A 204 -1.85 -6.26 -1.42
CA GLU A 204 -1.75 -6.49 0.03
C GLU A 204 -0.37 -7.02 0.47
N ALA A 205 0.21 -7.94 -0.31
CA ALA A 205 1.56 -8.45 -0.03
C ALA A 205 2.62 -7.34 -0.11
N GLU A 206 2.52 -6.45 -1.12
CA GLU A 206 3.40 -5.28 -1.25
C GLU A 206 3.21 -4.26 -0.12
N LEU A 207 1.95 -3.98 0.24
CA LEU A 207 1.59 -3.10 1.35
C LEU A 207 2.17 -3.60 2.66
N LEU A 208 2.02 -4.90 2.95
CA LEU A 208 2.57 -5.52 4.16
C LEU A 208 4.11 -5.47 4.16
N ALA A 209 4.76 -5.72 3.03
CA ALA A 209 6.21 -5.62 2.91
C ALA A 209 6.69 -4.18 3.18
N GLU A 210 5.97 -3.19 2.68
CA GLU A 210 6.27 -1.77 2.90
C GLU A 210 6.10 -1.37 4.37
N LEU A 211 4.99 -1.74 4.99
CA LEU A 211 4.74 -1.51 6.42
C LEU A 211 5.86 -2.11 7.28
N ARG A 212 6.25 -3.36 7.00
CA ARG A 212 7.35 -4.01 7.72
C ARG A 212 8.69 -3.32 7.51
N ARG A 213 8.99 -2.83 6.29
CA ARG A 213 10.21 -2.04 6.03
C ARG A 213 10.23 -0.74 6.84
N GLN A 214 9.10 -0.04 6.89
CA GLN A 214 8.97 1.21 7.64
C GLN A 214 9.12 0.98 9.15
N HIS A 215 8.57 -0.12 9.67
CA HIS A 215 8.69 -0.48 11.09
C HIS A 215 10.06 -1.04 11.46
N ALA A 216 10.70 -1.84 10.59
CA ALA A 216 12.04 -2.39 10.83
C ALA A 216 13.07 -1.26 11.00
N TRP A 217 12.91 -0.17 10.25
CA TRP A 217 13.76 1.01 10.38
C TRP A 217 13.74 1.61 11.80
N LEU A 218 12.57 1.66 12.45
CA LEU A 218 12.45 2.12 13.84
C LEU A 218 13.19 1.20 14.81
N ALA A 219 13.24 -0.10 14.54
CA ALA A 219 13.88 -1.09 15.40
C ALA A 219 15.41 -1.09 15.28
N ASP A 220 15.94 -0.90 14.06
CA ASP A 220 17.37 -1.06 13.78
C ASP A 220 18.20 0.20 14.06
N GLY A 221 17.58 1.34 14.35
CA GLY A 221 18.29 2.61 14.59
C GLY A 221 19.22 3.02 13.45
N ALA A 222 18.96 2.52 12.24
CA ALA A 222 19.84 2.64 11.09
C ALA A 222 19.92 4.09 10.59
N SER A 223 21.13 4.54 10.27
CA SER A 223 21.36 5.87 9.71
C SER A 223 21.02 5.91 8.21
N GLY A 224 19.74 6.10 7.88
CA GLY A 224 19.27 6.29 6.50
C GLY A 224 17.77 6.09 6.38
N LEU A 225 17.09 6.85 5.52
CA LEU A 225 15.63 6.77 5.39
C LEU A 225 15.19 5.47 4.70
N PRO A 226 14.13 4.79 5.19
CA PRO A 226 13.50 3.76 4.38
C PRO A 226 12.91 4.40 3.12
N PRO A 227 12.95 3.71 1.97
CA PRO A 227 12.22 4.18 0.79
C PRO A 227 10.74 4.24 1.15
N VAL A 228 10.11 5.41 0.95
CA VAL A 228 8.67 5.58 1.17
C VAL A 228 7.97 5.61 -0.19
N ARG A 229 6.87 4.84 -0.29
CA ARG A 229 5.99 4.85 -1.48
C ARG A 229 4.64 5.52 -1.17
N ARG A 230 4.17 6.35 -2.09
CA ARG A 230 2.88 7.05 -1.98
C ARG A 230 1.68 6.10 -1.83
N GLY A 231 1.53 5.12 -2.73
CA GLY A 231 0.37 4.22 -2.75
C GLY A 231 0.11 3.54 -1.40
N PRO A 232 1.12 2.88 -0.81
CA PRO A 232 1.02 2.35 0.55
C PRO A 232 0.65 3.41 1.60
N MET A 233 1.25 4.62 1.55
CA MET A 233 0.93 5.68 2.51
C MET A 233 -0.52 6.15 2.45
N ASP A 234 -1.05 6.39 1.26
CA ASP A 234 -2.44 6.85 1.10
C ASP A 234 -3.44 5.80 1.65
N VAL A 235 -3.13 4.51 1.48
CA VAL A 235 -3.89 3.43 2.13
C VAL A 235 -3.80 3.54 3.63
N ILE A 236 -2.60 3.56 4.22
CA ILE A 236 -2.44 3.53 5.69
C ILE A 236 -3.05 4.79 6.34
N GLU A 237 -2.92 5.96 5.69
CA GLU A 237 -3.59 7.19 6.09
C GLU A 237 -5.11 7.05 6.08
N SER A 238 -5.69 6.48 5.02
CA SER A 238 -7.14 6.31 4.91
C SER A 238 -7.73 5.38 5.99
N LEU A 239 -6.88 4.51 6.54
CA LEU A 239 -7.24 3.62 7.64
C LEU A 239 -7.15 4.30 9.01
N GLY A 240 -6.42 5.43 9.11
CA GLY A 240 -6.19 6.17 10.35
C GLY A 240 -5.20 5.49 11.29
N MET A 241 -4.29 4.67 10.76
CA MET A 241 -3.49 3.72 11.55
C MET A 241 -1.99 3.91 11.48
N LEU A 242 -1.52 4.95 10.78
CA LEU A 242 -0.09 5.19 10.64
C LEU A 242 0.42 5.70 12.01
N PRO A 243 1.26 4.99 12.80
CA PRO A 243 1.90 5.62 13.96
C PRO A 243 2.50 6.97 13.54
N ILE A 244 2.32 8.02 14.34
CA ILE A 244 2.82 9.34 13.89
C ILE A 244 4.32 9.32 13.64
N GLU A 245 5.05 8.44 14.32
CA GLU A 245 6.48 8.22 14.18
C GLU A 245 6.85 7.74 12.77
N VAL A 246 6.01 6.90 12.13
CA VAL A 246 6.25 6.38 10.77
C VAL A 246 5.64 7.25 9.67
N VAL A 247 4.79 8.23 10.01
CA VAL A 247 4.44 9.28 9.05
C VAL A 247 5.73 9.98 8.67
N PRO A 248 6.18 9.94 7.40
CA PRO A 248 7.30 10.75 7.00
C PRO A 248 6.90 12.21 7.25
N GLY A 249 7.72 12.95 7.99
CA GLY A 249 7.73 14.40 7.77
C GLY A 249 8.23 14.68 6.36
N GLY A 250 8.23 15.92 5.90
CA GLY A 250 8.98 16.22 4.68
C GLY A 250 8.17 16.21 3.39
N ILE A 251 8.80 15.65 2.36
CA ILE A 251 8.44 15.84 0.97
C ILE A 251 8.47 14.50 0.26
N VAL A 252 7.35 14.13 -0.35
CA VAL A 252 7.17 12.91 -1.13
C VAL A 252 6.82 13.29 -2.57
N LEU A 253 7.80 13.16 -3.48
CA LEU A 253 7.70 13.49 -4.90
C LEU A 253 7.96 12.29 -5.80
N GLY A 254 7.50 12.40 -7.05
CA GLY A 254 7.84 11.46 -8.11
C GLY A 254 6.63 10.84 -8.75
N GLN A 255 5.52 11.59 -8.83
CA GLN A 255 4.41 11.20 -9.71
C GLN A 255 4.90 10.93 -11.12
N ARG A 256 4.27 9.97 -11.79
CA ARG A 256 4.41 9.86 -13.24
C ARG A 256 3.59 10.98 -13.89
N PRO A 257 4.13 11.64 -14.92
CA PRO A 257 3.40 12.71 -15.57
C PRO A 257 2.29 12.13 -16.42
N LYS A 258 1.10 12.72 -16.35
CA LYS A 258 0.01 12.49 -17.29
C LYS A 258 0.37 13.19 -18.60
N LEU A 259 0.33 12.44 -19.69
CA LEU A 259 0.64 12.92 -21.03
C LEU A 259 -0.66 13.05 -21.84
N PRO A 260 -0.90 14.19 -22.52
CA PRO A 260 -1.93 14.28 -23.53
C PRO A 260 -1.54 13.44 -24.75
N ASP A 261 -2.54 13.07 -25.56
CA ASP A 261 -2.36 12.15 -26.69
C ASP A 261 -1.24 12.58 -27.65
N ASP A 262 -1.09 13.88 -27.90
CA ASP A 262 -0.07 14.46 -28.78
C ASP A 262 1.35 14.42 -28.22
N LEU A 263 1.51 14.20 -26.91
CA LEU A 263 2.80 13.99 -26.24
C LEU A 263 3.03 12.51 -25.90
N THR A 264 2.20 11.60 -26.38
CA THR A 264 2.39 10.15 -26.19
C THR A 264 3.73 9.72 -26.78
N GLY A 265 4.52 8.99 -26.00
CA GLY A 265 5.87 8.55 -26.40
C GLY A 265 6.97 9.57 -26.15
N ALA A 266 6.66 10.67 -25.44
CA ALA A 266 7.65 11.61 -24.93
C ALA A 266 8.76 10.92 -24.15
N ARG A 267 10.00 11.34 -24.40
CA ARG A 267 11.19 10.87 -23.68
C ARG A 267 11.89 12.03 -23.01
N PRO A 268 12.46 11.86 -21.80
CA PRO A 268 13.22 12.91 -21.17
C PRO A 268 14.46 13.20 -22.01
N MET A 269 14.81 14.47 -22.15
CA MET A 269 15.96 14.89 -22.93
C MET A 269 16.79 15.95 -22.20
N TRP A 270 18.08 15.99 -22.54
CA TRP A 270 19.05 16.95 -22.04
C TRP A 270 19.87 17.49 -23.21
N SER A 271 19.92 18.81 -23.35
CA SER A 271 20.78 19.50 -24.33
C SER A 271 21.54 20.63 -23.64
N GLY A 272 22.76 20.33 -23.19
CA GLY A 272 23.51 21.26 -22.34
C GLY A 272 22.80 21.45 -20.99
N SER A 273 22.39 22.69 -20.70
CA SER A 273 21.58 23.05 -19.52
C SER A 273 20.07 22.91 -19.76
N ASP A 274 19.64 22.73 -21.00
CA ASP A 274 18.22 22.67 -21.31
C ASP A 274 17.68 21.27 -21.00
N PHE A 275 16.67 21.22 -20.14
CA PHE A 275 15.93 20.02 -19.79
C PHE A 275 14.53 20.07 -20.40
N GLY A 276 14.05 18.92 -20.88
CA GLY A 276 12.67 18.82 -21.31
C GLY A 276 12.32 17.46 -21.86
N ILE A 277 11.50 17.44 -22.92
CA ILE A 277 11.06 16.22 -23.60
C ILE A 277 11.34 16.24 -25.10
N GLU A 278 11.60 15.06 -25.65
CA GLU A 278 11.63 14.82 -27.10
C GLU A 278 10.39 14.00 -27.50
N VAL A 279 9.63 14.48 -28.48
CA VAL A 279 8.45 13.78 -29.05
C VAL A 279 8.54 13.80 -30.56
N GLY A 280 8.56 12.63 -31.20
CA GLY A 280 8.60 12.55 -32.67
C GLY A 280 9.84 13.21 -33.31
N GLY A 281 10.94 13.36 -32.56
CA GLY A 281 12.14 14.08 -32.99
C GLY A 281 12.08 15.60 -32.82
N GLU A 282 10.96 16.15 -32.34
CA GLU A 282 10.84 17.55 -31.92
C GLU A 282 11.26 17.68 -30.45
N GLN A 283 12.04 18.72 -30.16
CA GLN A 283 12.59 18.98 -28.83
C GLN A 283 11.79 20.11 -28.16
N HIS A 284 11.33 19.85 -26.95
CA HIS A 284 10.59 20.82 -26.14
C HIS A 284 11.33 21.04 -24.83
N VAL A 285 11.88 22.24 -24.65
CA VAL A 285 12.56 22.65 -23.42
C VAL A 285 11.50 23.07 -22.40
N LEU A 286 11.59 22.49 -21.20
CA LEU A 286 10.81 22.86 -20.02
C LEU A 286 11.55 23.91 -19.19
N GLU A 287 12.81 23.64 -18.86
CA GLU A 287 13.56 24.43 -17.88
C GLU A 287 15.07 24.38 -18.14
N GLN A 288 15.78 25.42 -17.71
CA GLN A 288 17.24 25.41 -17.66
C GLN A 288 17.72 24.93 -16.29
N VAL A 289 18.40 23.80 -16.28
CA VAL A 289 18.79 23.09 -15.06
C VAL A 289 20.32 22.97 -14.99
N SER A 290 20.88 23.17 -13.80
CA SER A 290 22.33 22.97 -13.61
C SER A 290 22.71 21.49 -13.73
N GLU A 291 23.95 21.23 -14.14
CA GLU A 291 24.50 19.87 -14.21
C GLU A 291 24.38 19.11 -12.88
N GLU A 292 24.66 19.78 -11.75
CA GLU A 292 24.47 19.22 -10.41
C GLU A 292 23.01 18.76 -10.18
N THR A 293 22.03 19.59 -10.52
CA THR A 293 20.62 19.26 -10.32
C THR A 293 20.18 18.12 -11.24
N ARG A 294 20.62 18.13 -12.50
CA ARG A 294 20.42 17.03 -13.45
C ARG A 294 20.90 15.71 -12.87
N ASP A 295 22.16 15.69 -12.43
CA ASP A 295 22.80 14.45 -12.00
C ASP A 295 22.16 13.92 -10.70
N SER A 296 21.77 14.80 -9.77
CA SER A 296 21.00 14.44 -8.58
C SER A 296 19.63 13.86 -8.90
N ILE A 297 18.85 14.50 -9.79
CA ILE A 297 17.53 13.98 -10.20
C ILE A 297 17.70 12.65 -10.93
N ALA A 298 18.66 12.55 -11.85
CA ALA A 298 18.95 11.32 -12.58
C ALA A 298 19.37 10.16 -11.65
N ALA A 299 20.14 10.45 -10.59
CA ALA A 299 20.48 9.47 -9.57
C ALA A 299 19.26 9.09 -8.70
N PHE A 300 18.40 10.05 -8.35
CA PHE A 300 17.17 9.79 -7.59
C PHE A 300 16.18 8.91 -8.35
N VAL A 301 15.88 9.20 -9.62
CA VAL A 301 14.91 8.40 -10.39
C VAL A 301 15.38 6.97 -10.68
N ARG A 302 16.69 6.69 -10.53
CA ARG A 302 17.24 5.33 -10.64
C ARG A 302 17.04 4.50 -9.38
N ILE A 303 16.65 5.12 -8.26
CA ILE A 303 16.28 4.39 -7.04
C ILE A 303 14.88 3.81 -7.30
N PRO A 304 14.74 2.48 -7.50
CA PRO A 304 13.49 1.90 -7.98
C PRO A 304 12.32 2.08 -7.01
N GLU A 305 12.62 2.30 -5.73
CA GLU A 305 11.65 2.16 -4.64
C GLU A 305 11.30 3.46 -3.91
N SER A 306 11.90 4.61 -4.25
CA SER A 306 11.71 5.84 -3.47
C SER A 306 10.79 6.86 -4.15
N HIS A 307 9.80 7.34 -3.41
CA HIS A 307 9.06 8.58 -3.67
C HIS A 307 9.30 9.64 -2.59
N SER A 308 10.15 9.39 -1.58
CA SER A 308 10.48 10.40 -0.55
C SER A 308 11.81 11.07 -0.83
N VAL A 309 11.85 12.36 -0.53
CA VAL A 309 12.98 13.25 -0.82
C VAL A 309 13.53 13.89 0.45
N VAL A 310 12.64 14.22 1.39
CA VAL A 310 12.94 14.80 2.69
C VAL A 310 12.10 14.06 3.72
N ASP A 311 12.69 13.72 4.86
CA ASP A 311 11.94 13.24 6.04
C ASP A 311 12.42 13.93 7.32
N ILE A 312 11.48 14.28 8.20
CA ILE A 312 11.74 14.81 9.53
C ILE A 312 11.37 13.76 10.57
N ALA A 313 12.39 13.13 11.15
CA ALA A 313 12.27 12.26 12.32
C ALA A 313 12.92 12.93 13.55
N GLY A 314 12.15 13.09 14.63
CA GLY A 314 12.68 13.57 15.92
C GLY A 314 13.37 14.94 15.87
N GLY A 315 12.99 15.81 14.93
CA GLY A 315 13.58 17.14 14.74
C GLY A 315 14.83 17.19 13.86
N SER A 316 15.27 16.07 13.28
CA SER A 316 16.35 16.03 12.30
C SER A 316 15.80 15.81 10.90
N VAL A 317 16.20 16.69 9.96
CA VAL A 317 15.87 16.56 8.53
C VAL A 317 16.87 15.62 7.89
N THR A 318 16.39 14.56 7.26
CA THR A 318 17.22 13.66 6.44
C THR A 318 16.79 13.80 4.98
N LEU A 319 17.77 13.86 4.07
CA LEU A 319 17.55 13.93 2.64
C LEU A 319 17.78 12.56 2.00
N ALA A 320 17.07 12.27 0.90
CA ALA A 320 17.46 11.17 0.04
C ALA A 320 18.90 11.38 -0.45
N ALA A 321 19.72 10.32 -0.43
CA ALA A 321 21.15 10.40 -0.69
C ALA A 321 21.55 11.17 -1.97
N PRO A 322 20.82 11.08 -3.11
CA PRO A 322 21.12 11.85 -4.32
C PRO A 322 21.01 13.38 -4.16
N PHE A 323 20.26 13.85 -3.16
CA PHE A 323 20.05 15.26 -2.91
C PHE A 323 20.88 15.80 -1.74
N ASP A 324 21.53 14.93 -0.96
CA ASP A 324 22.35 15.37 0.16
C ASP A 324 23.51 16.28 -0.30
N GLY A 325 23.71 17.39 0.42
CA GLY A 325 24.70 18.41 0.07
C GLY A 325 24.43 19.23 -1.20
N THR A 326 23.35 18.95 -1.94
CA THR A 326 23.08 19.61 -3.24
C THR A 326 22.25 20.88 -3.11
N ARG A 327 22.22 21.71 -4.16
CA ARG A 327 21.37 22.91 -4.20
C ARG A 327 19.88 22.55 -4.12
N ILE A 328 19.45 21.54 -4.87
CA ILE A 328 18.07 21.07 -4.86
C ILE A 328 17.69 20.49 -3.48
N GLY A 329 18.58 19.71 -2.85
CA GLY A 329 18.36 19.20 -1.49
C GLY A 329 18.19 20.31 -0.44
N ARG A 330 19.03 21.35 -0.49
CA ARG A 330 18.87 22.53 0.38
C ARG A 330 17.53 23.26 0.17
N ARG A 331 17.08 23.37 -1.08
CA ARG A 331 15.75 23.95 -1.38
C ARG A 331 14.63 23.10 -0.79
N MET A 332 14.68 21.79 -0.97
CA MET A 332 13.67 20.87 -0.45
C MET A 332 13.63 20.88 1.09
N THR A 333 14.79 20.87 1.76
CA THR A 333 14.87 21.07 3.23
C THR A 333 14.23 22.39 3.68
N THR A 334 14.35 23.43 2.86
CA THR A 334 13.74 24.74 3.16
C THR A 334 12.23 24.69 2.94
N ALA A 335 11.78 24.15 1.80
CA ALA A 335 10.37 24.05 1.42
C ALA A 335 9.54 23.27 2.44
N ASP A 336 10.08 22.19 2.99
CA ASP A 336 9.44 21.37 4.02
C ASP A 336 9.10 22.14 5.32
N ARG A 337 9.85 23.19 5.65
CA ARG A 337 9.59 24.01 6.84
C ARG A 337 8.51 25.06 6.63
N LYS A 338 8.28 25.44 5.37
CA LYS A 338 7.37 26.53 4.99
C LYS A 338 5.92 26.34 5.45
N PRO A 339 5.33 25.12 5.41
CA PRO A 339 4.01 24.89 5.98
C PRO A 339 3.85 25.44 7.40
N PHE A 340 4.84 25.24 8.28
CA PHE A 340 4.78 25.72 9.67
C PHE A 340 5.23 27.17 9.84
N ASP A 341 6.06 27.70 8.93
CA ASP A 341 6.43 29.12 8.93
C ASP A 341 5.22 30.02 8.62
N HIS A 342 4.35 29.55 7.72
CA HIS A 342 3.23 30.35 7.20
C HIS A 342 1.87 29.98 7.77
N LEU A 343 1.67 28.72 8.18
CA LEU A 343 0.37 28.23 8.64
C LEU A 343 0.42 27.81 10.11
N SER A 344 -0.51 28.35 10.90
CA SER A 344 -0.71 27.96 12.30
C SER A 344 -1.77 26.87 12.43
N VAL A 345 -1.39 25.62 12.11
CA VAL A 345 -2.30 24.48 12.24
C VAL A 345 -2.27 23.96 13.68
N ARG A 346 -3.22 24.41 14.51
CA ARG A 346 -3.24 24.10 15.95
C ARG A 346 -3.24 22.59 16.20
N GLY A 347 -2.22 22.11 16.89
CA GLY A 347 -2.07 20.71 17.27
C GLY A 347 -1.39 19.84 16.21
N ALA A 348 -1.08 20.38 15.03
CA ALA A 348 -0.24 19.67 14.07
C ALA A 348 1.19 19.52 14.62
N GLN A 349 1.73 18.32 14.47
CA GLN A 349 3.08 17.94 14.87
C GLN A 349 3.99 17.68 13.67
N LYS A 350 3.40 17.28 12.53
CA LYS A 350 4.12 17.02 11.27
C LYS A 350 3.36 17.62 10.09
N SER A 351 4.12 18.01 9.06
CA SER A 351 3.61 18.31 7.73
C SER A 351 4.22 17.36 6.72
N LEU A 352 3.46 17.04 5.68
CA LEU A 352 3.90 16.25 4.54
C LEU A 352 3.48 16.97 3.26
N ILE A 353 4.43 17.20 2.35
CA ILE A 353 4.15 17.77 1.03
C ILE A 353 4.23 16.66 -0.01
N VAL A 354 3.17 16.49 -0.80
CA VAL A 354 3.03 15.41 -1.77
C VAL A 354 2.75 15.99 -3.15
N ASP A 355 3.40 15.51 -4.22
CA ASP A 355 2.89 15.73 -5.58
C ASP A 355 1.70 14.81 -5.86
N GLU A 356 0.51 15.39 -5.98
CA GLU A 356 -0.74 14.67 -6.28
C GLU A 356 -0.89 14.40 -7.78
N GLY A 357 -0.28 15.24 -8.62
CA GLY A 357 -0.32 15.05 -10.06
C GLY A 357 0.62 15.99 -10.79
N VAL A 358 1.25 15.46 -11.83
CA VAL A 358 2.01 16.24 -12.82
C VAL A 358 1.35 16.01 -14.17
N THR A 359 0.97 17.07 -14.87
CA THR A 359 0.36 16.96 -16.21
C THR A 359 1.20 17.78 -17.18
N LEU A 360 1.72 17.15 -18.23
CA LEU A 360 2.35 17.91 -19.30
C LEU A 360 1.28 18.50 -20.20
N ARG A 361 1.51 19.71 -20.69
CA ARG A 361 0.61 20.40 -21.61
C ARG A 361 1.40 21.12 -22.68
N ARG A 362 0.82 21.23 -23.86
CA ARG A 362 1.30 22.10 -24.92
C ARG A 362 0.41 23.34 -24.96
N ASP A 363 1.01 24.53 -24.88
CA ASP A 363 0.27 25.79 -25.00
C ASP A 363 -0.07 26.12 -26.46
N GLU A 364 -0.81 27.21 -26.68
CA GLU A 364 -1.22 27.66 -28.01
C GLU A 364 -0.04 28.01 -28.93
N ASN A 365 1.13 28.29 -28.36
CA ASN A 365 2.37 28.59 -29.11
C ASN A 365 3.22 27.35 -29.37
N GLY A 366 2.78 26.16 -28.94
CA GLY A 366 3.53 24.92 -29.07
C GLY A 366 4.59 24.71 -27.99
N ARG A 367 4.68 25.59 -26.98
CA ARG A 367 5.58 25.39 -25.83
C ARG A 367 5.00 24.31 -24.93
N VAL A 368 5.83 23.35 -24.54
CA VAL A 368 5.43 22.37 -23.52
C VAL A 368 5.74 22.95 -22.16
N GLY A 369 4.81 22.78 -21.21
CA GLY A 369 4.97 23.10 -19.81
C GLY A 369 4.38 21.99 -18.93
N ALA A 370 4.48 22.17 -17.61
CA ALA A 370 3.96 21.21 -16.64
C ALA A 370 3.03 21.88 -15.63
N ASP A 371 1.86 21.27 -15.40
CA ASP A 371 0.99 21.60 -14.28
C ASP A 371 1.23 20.64 -13.15
N VAL A 372 1.56 21.18 -11.98
CA VAL A 372 1.90 20.38 -10.82
C VAL A 372 0.92 20.69 -9.71
N THR A 373 0.22 19.66 -9.26
CA THR A 373 -0.65 19.73 -8.09
C THR A 373 0.13 19.21 -6.89
N LEU A 374 0.29 20.06 -5.89
CA LEU A 374 0.87 19.69 -4.60
C LEU A 374 -0.24 19.65 -3.54
N GLU A 375 -0.13 18.73 -2.60
CA GLU A 375 -0.92 18.68 -1.38
C GLU A 375 -0.01 18.80 -0.17
N VAL A 376 -0.34 19.73 0.74
CA VAL A 376 0.31 19.86 2.04
C VAL A 376 -0.64 19.29 3.09
N ARG A 377 -0.26 18.18 3.71
CA ARG A 377 -1.03 17.45 4.72
C ARG A 377 -0.46 17.75 6.10
N PHE A 378 -1.33 17.92 7.10
CA PHE A 378 -0.94 18.17 8.49
C PHE A 378 -1.44 17.05 9.40
N TYR A 379 -0.56 16.54 10.26
CA TYR A 379 -0.85 15.40 11.14
C TYR A 379 -0.65 15.73 12.61
N ARG A 380 -1.40 15.03 13.45
CA ARG A 380 -1.25 14.98 14.91
C ARG A 380 -1.35 13.54 15.37
N GLN A 381 -0.70 13.22 16.47
CA GLN A 381 -0.86 11.97 17.20
C GLN A 381 -2.22 11.95 17.91
N ASP A 382 -3.04 10.96 17.63
CA ASP A 382 -4.26 10.71 18.39
C ASP A 382 -3.97 10.05 19.75
N ALA A 383 -5.02 9.70 20.49
CA ALA A 383 -4.89 9.12 21.82
C ALA A 383 -4.22 7.72 21.81
N ASP A 384 -4.29 7.02 20.67
CA ASP A 384 -3.77 5.68 20.49
C ASP A 384 -2.35 5.68 19.87
N GLY A 385 -1.79 6.87 19.61
CA GLY A 385 -0.46 7.03 19.05
C GLY A 385 -0.41 7.11 17.52
N HIS A 386 -1.56 7.06 16.84
CA HIS A 386 -1.64 7.09 15.39
C HIS A 386 -1.76 8.51 14.83
N ALA A 387 -1.47 8.65 13.55
CA ALA A 387 -1.51 9.89 12.82
C ALA A 387 -2.94 10.20 12.40
N ASP A 388 -3.49 11.24 12.98
CA ASP A 388 -4.75 11.87 12.63
C ASP A 388 -4.47 13.05 11.70
N ARG A 389 -4.90 12.94 10.44
CA ARG A 389 -4.77 14.03 9.46
C ARG A 389 -5.75 15.14 9.78
N LEU A 390 -5.23 16.28 10.24
CA LEU A 390 -6.01 17.44 10.69
C LEU A 390 -6.56 18.28 9.53
N ALA A 391 -5.73 18.48 8.50
CA ALA A 391 -6.03 19.34 7.37
C ALA A 391 -5.17 18.95 6.17
N SER A 392 -5.63 19.29 4.98
CA SER A 392 -4.79 19.37 3.80
C SER A 392 -5.12 20.57 2.92
N LEU A 393 -4.08 21.16 2.33
CA LEU A 393 -4.19 22.23 1.35
C LEU A 393 -3.71 21.72 0.01
N ARG A 394 -4.53 21.90 -1.03
CA ARG A 394 -4.20 21.51 -2.40
C ARG A 394 -4.09 22.74 -3.27
N PHE A 395 -2.98 22.87 -3.96
CA PHE A 395 -2.75 23.95 -4.91
C PHE A 395 -2.09 23.41 -6.18
N THR A 396 -2.31 24.11 -7.28
CA THR A 396 -1.70 23.80 -8.56
C THR A 396 -0.83 24.97 -8.99
N VAL A 397 0.38 24.63 -9.39
CA VAL A 397 1.32 25.56 -10.02
C VAL A 397 1.21 25.37 -11.53
N GLU A 398 0.78 26.42 -12.22
CA GLU A 398 0.58 26.43 -13.67
C GLU A 398 1.79 27.07 -14.37
N ASP A 399 2.67 26.26 -14.97
CA ASP A 399 3.90 26.72 -15.64
C ASP A 399 3.66 27.71 -16.81
N ALA A 400 2.54 27.62 -17.53
CA ALA A 400 2.26 28.52 -18.65
C ALA A 400 2.02 29.97 -18.22
N THR A 401 1.51 30.19 -17.02
CA THR A 401 1.24 31.52 -16.47
C THR A 401 2.30 31.94 -15.47
N GLY A 402 3.05 30.99 -14.91
CA GLY A 402 3.89 31.22 -13.73
C GLY A 402 3.04 31.58 -12.50
N ASP A 403 1.74 31.25 -12.54
CA ASP A 403 0.81 31.53 -11.45
C ASP A 403 0.57 30.23 -10.69
N ALA A 404 0.64 30.29 -9.37
CA ALA A 404 0.16 29.23 -8.51
C ALA A 404 -1.22 29.58 -7.94
N ARG A 405 -2.11 28.58 -7.91
CA ARG A 405 -3.52 28.74 -7.52
C ARG A 405 -3.92 27.70 -6.51
N LEU A 406 -4.49 28.15 -5.38
CA LEU A 406 -5.16 27.26 -4.44
C LEU A 406 -6.37 26.61 -5.11
N LEU A 407 -6.39 25.28 -5.18
CA LEU A 407 -7.49 24.52 -5.77
C LEU A 407 -8.54 24.15 -4.75
N ASP A 408 -8.08 23.65 -3.60
CA ASP A 408 -8.96 23.08 -2.59
C ASP A 408 -8.33 23.21 -1.21
N LEU A 409 -9.21 23.33 -0.22
CA LEU A 409 -8.87 23.32 1.19
C LEU A 409 -9.75 22.30 1.88
N ALA A 410 -9.16 21.15 2.22
CA ALA A 410 -9.85 20.06 2.88
C ALA A 410 -9.51 20.04 4.37
N TRP A 411 -10.54 20.04 5.20
CA TRP A 411 -10.40 19.82 6.64
C TRP A 411 -10.62 18.35 6.98
N SER A 412 -10.06 17.93 8.11
CA SER A 412 -10.46 16.67 8.74
C SER A 412 -11.99 16.57 8.80
N ARG A 413 -12.53 15.38 8.53
CA ARG A 413 -13.97 15.08 8.63
C ARG A 413 -14.50 15.21 10.07
N ARG A 414 -13.63 15.38 11.06
CA ARG A 414 -13.99 15.52 12.47
C ARG A 414 -14.42 16.96 12.79
N PRO A 415 -15.69 17.17 13.20
CA PRO A 415 -16.29 18.51 13.31
C PRO A 415 -15.73 19.40 14.43
N ASP A 416 -14.88 18.86 15.32
CA ASP A 416 -14.23 19.59 16.42
C ASP A 416 -12.91 20.28 16.02
N HIS A 417 -12.35 19.99 14.84
CA HIS A 417 -11.09 20.57 14.37
C HIS A 417 -11.29 21.80 13.48
N ARG A 418 -11.88 22.87 14.04
CA ARG A 418 -11.82 24.19 13.40
C ARG A 418 -10.45 24.82 13.64
N ILE A 419 -9.60 24.77 12.64
CA ILE A 419 -8.28 25.40 12.65
C ILE A 419 -8.39 26.71 11.87
N GLY A 420 -7.76 27.77 12.38
CA GLY A 420 -7.77 29.08 11.73
C GLY A 420 -6.59 29.20 10.76
N PHE A 421 -6.85 29.73 9.58
CA PHE A 421 -5.80 30.23 8.69
C PHE A 421 -5.71 31.75 8.80
N ASP A 422 -4.49 32.25 8.75
CA ASP A 422 -4.22 33.58 8.23
C ASP A 422 -4.26 33.47 6.69
N GLY A 423 -5.09 34.28 6.03
CA GLY A 423 -5.24 34.25 4.58
C GLY A 423 -3.94 34.61 3.84
N ASP A 424 -3.09 35.45 4.44
CA ASP A 424 -1.83 35.90 3.85
C ASP A 424 -0.77 34.76 3.87
N GLY A 425 -0.90 33.83 4.81
CA GLY A 425 0.02 32.69 4.94
C GLY A 425 -0.16 31.65 3.83
N VAL A 426 -1.37 31.51 3.26
CA VAL A 426 -1.60 30.55 2.17
C VAL A 426 -0.98 31.03 0.87
N GLU A 427 -1.06 32.33 0.58
CA GLU A 427 -0.40 32.95 -0.59
C GLU A 427 1.12 32.83 -0.48
N GLN A 428 1.69 33.19 0.68
CA GLN A 428 3.14 33.07 0.92
C GLN A 428 3.65 31.62 0.85
N LEU A 429 2.88 30.65 1.36
CA LEU A 429 3.22 29.24 1.22
C LEU A 429 3.20 28.81 -0.23
N THR A 430 2.24 29.30 -1.00
CA THR A 430 2.10 28.98 -2.42
C THR A 430 3.35 29.45 -3.19
N ASP A 431 3.75 30.71 -3.01
CA ASP A 431 4.96 31.29 -3.61
C ASP A 431 6.22 30.48 -3.26
N ASP A 432 6.34 30.10 -1.98
CA ASP A 432 7.49 29.33 -1.50
C ASP A 432 7.55 27.88 -2.04
N LEU A 433 6.41 27.34 -2.51
CA LEU A 433 6.31 25.98 -3.05
C LEU A 433 6.35 25.91 -4.58
N GLU A 434 6.36 27.04 -5.30
CA GLU A 434 6.50 27.08 -6.76
C GLU A 434 7.76 26.37 -7.25
N GLN A 435 8.89 26.65 -6.61
CA GLN A 435 10.16 26.02 -6.99
C GLN A 435 10.16 24.51 -6.68
N LEU A 436 9.44 24.08 -5.64
CA LEU A 436 9.27 22.66 -5.33
C LEU A 436 8.39 21.97 -6.39
N ALA A 437 7.35 22.66 -6.87
CA ALA A 437 6.51 22.17 -7.95
C ALA A 437 7.32 21.98 -9.24
N LEU A 438 8.19 22.92 -9.58
CA LEU A 438 9.13 22.76 -10.70
C LEU A 438 10.06 21.56 -10.48
N ASP A 439 10.66 21.42 -9.29
CA ASP A 439 11.50 20.25 -8.95
C ASP A 439 10.72 18.93 -9.10
N ALA A 440 9.42 18.90 -8.73
CA ALA A 440 8.53 17.74 -8.94
C ALA A 440 8.27 17.45 -10.42
N ALA A 441 8.03 18.48 -11.25
CA ALA A 441 7.88 18.32 -12.70
C ALA A 441 9.14 17.71 -13.33
N LEU A 442 10.33 18.19 -12.94
CA LEU A 442 11.61 17.66 -13.44
C LEU A 442 11.77 16.18 -13.09
N ILE A 443 11.47 15.80 -11.84
CA ILE A 443 11.52 14.40 -11.38
C ILE A 443 10.53 13.55 -12.17
N ALA A 444 9.28 14.01 -12.34
CA ALA A 444 8.24 13.29 -13.07
C ALA A 444 8.62 13.06 -14.53
N VAL A 445 9.10 14.08 -15.23
CA VAL A 445 9.54 13.96 -16.63
C VAL A 445 10.72 13.00 -16.76
N MET A 446 11.69 13.06 -15.84
CA MET A 446 12.81 12.11 -15.84
C MET A 446 12.37 10.66 -15.67
N ARG A 447 11.29 10.40 -14.94
CA ARG A 447 10.72 9.05 -14.79
C ARG A 447 10.13 8.48 -16.08
N LEU A 448 9.80 9.29 -17.09
CA LEU A 448 9.40 8.79 -18.41
C LEU A 448 10.47 7.89 -19.06
N GLY A 449 11.75 8.07 -18.70
CA GLY A 449 12.87 7.28 -19.22
C GLY A 449 13.21 6.03 -18.38
N VAL A 450 12.57 5.82 -17.23
CA VAL A 450 12.86 4.72 -16.30
C VAL A 450 11.69 3.74 -16.36
N GLY A 451 11.79 2.74 -17.24
CA GLY A 451 10.83 1.64 -17.37
C GLY A 451 9.67 1.92 -18.33
N SER A 452 9.89 1.52 -19.59
CA SER A 452 8.87 0.98 -20.49
C SER A 452 9.27 -0.44 -20.85
#